data_AF-A0A814VX44-F1
#
_entry.id   AF-A0A814VX44-F1
#
_cell.length_a   1.000
_cell.length_b   1.000
_cell.length_c   1.000
_cell.angle_alpha   90.00
_cell.angle_beta   90.00
_cell.angle_gamma   90.00
#
_symmetry.space_group_name_H-M   'P 1'
#
loop_
_entity.id
_entity.type
_entity.pdbx_description
1 polymer ?
#
loop_
_entity_poly.entity_id
_entity_poly.type
_entity_poly.pdbx_seq_one_letter_code
_entity_poly.pdbx_strand_id
1 'polypeptide(L)' 'MTGESERFEIERIVDKRYRNDRIEYLIKWRGYPE' A
#
# COMPACT_ATOMS: atom_id res chain seq x y z
N MET A 1 16.44 -21.68 -1.83
CA MET A 1 16.61 -20.23 -2.01
C MET A 1 15.44 -19.57 -1.31
N THR A 2 15.73 -18.93 -0.18
CA THR A 2 14.78 -18.30 0.74
C THR A 2 14.01 -17.19 0.00
N GLY A 3 12.68 -17.22 0.06
CA GLY A 3 11.82 -16.19 -0.50
C GLY A 3 12.24 -14.83 0.00
N GLU A 4 12.86 -14.05 -0.87
CA GLU A 4 13.15 -12.64 -0.63
C GLU A 4 11.81 -11.98 -0.34
N SER A 5 11.66 -11.51 0.89
CA SER A 5 10.55 -10.66 1.28
C SER A 5 10.68 -9.39 0.42
N GLU A 6 9.96 -9.34 -0.70
CA GLU A 6 9.88 -8.16 -1.55
C GLU A 6 9.43 -7.00 -0.64
N ARG A 7 10.40 -6.15 -0.28
CA ARG A 7 10.16 -5.01 0.59
C ARG A 7 9.50 -3.95 -0.27
N PHE A 8 8.18 -3.86 -0.17
CA PHE A 8 7.43 -2.81 -0.83
C PHE A 8 7.56 -1.52 -0.01
N GLU A 9 8.19 -0.50 -0.58
CA GLU A 9 8.23 0.83 0.02
C GLU A 9 6.95 1.59 -0.32
N ILE A 10 6.26 2.08 0.72
CA ILE A 10 5.11 2.97 0.54
C ILE A 10 5.65 4.37 0.28
N GLU A 11 5.23 4.98 -0.83
CA GLU A 11 5.58 6.35 -1.16
C GLU A 11 4.71 7.35 -0.39
N ARG A 12 3.39 7.19 -0.46
CA ARG A 12 2.42 8.04 0.24
C ARG A 12 1.07 7.36 0.42
N ILE A 13 0.32 7.80 1.43
CA ILE A 13 -1.11 7.50 1.54
C ILE A 13 -1.84 8.51 0.65
N VAL A 14 -2.58 8.01 -0.33
CA VAL A 14 -3.34 8.80 -1.30
C VAL A 14 -4.71 9.15 -0.73
N ASP A 15 -5.37 8.20 -0.08
CA ASP A 15 -6.73 8.37 0.41
C ASP A 15 -7.01 7.46 1.62
N LYS A 16 -8.01 7.82 2.41
CA LYS A 16 -8.53 7.05 3.54
C LYS A 16 -10.05 7.05 3.46
N ARG A 17 -10.66 5.86 3.44
CA ARG A 17 -12.12 5.73 3.49
C ARG A 17 -12.57 4.78 4.58
N TYR A 18 -13.81 4.98 5.03
CA TYR A 18 -14.51 4.06 5.92
C TYR A 18 -15.52 3.25 5.12
N ARG A 19 -15.44 1.92 5.19
CA ARG A 19 -16.38 1.01 4.54
C ARG A 19 -16.67 -0.17 5.46
N ASN A 20 -17.96 -0.44 5.72
CA ASN A 20 -18.41 -1.53 6.59
C ASN A 20 -17.69 -1.58 7.95
N ASP A 21 -17.63 -0.43 8.64
CA ASP A 21 -16.91 -0.24 9.93
C ASP A 21 -15.40 -0.54 9.90
N ARG A 22 -14.80 -0.61 8.70
CA ARG A 22 -13.36 -0.77 8.52
C ARG A 22 -12.77 0.44 7.83
N ILE A 23 -11.54 0.76 8.21
CA ILE A 23 -10.74 1.79 7.56
C ILE A 23 -9.91 1.13 6.47
N GLU A 24 -10.00 1.66 5.26
CA GLU A 24 -9.17 1.28 4.14
C GLU A 24 -8.28 2.47 3.75
N TYR A 25 -7.02 2.18 3.43
CA TYR A 25 -6.06 3.17 2.95
C TYR A 25 -5.69 2.87 1.50
N LEU A 26 -5.81 3.88 0.64
CA LEU A 26 -5.23 3.85 -0.69
C LEU A 26 -3.78 4.31 -0.57
N ILE A 27 -2.85 3.43 -0.90
CA ILE A 27 -1.41 3.69 -0.83
C ILE A 27 -0.81 3.73 -2.23
N LYS A 28 0.07 4.71 -2.46
CA LYS A 28 0.94 4.76 -3.62
C LYS A 28 2.22 4.02 -3.26
N TRP A 29 2.49 2.94 -3.99
CA TRP A 29 3.74 2.18 -3.84
C TRP A 29 4.86 2.86 -4.62
N ARG A 30 6.04 2.95 -4.01
CA ARG A 30 7.23 3.47 -4.68
C ARG A 30 7.66 2.49 -5.77
N GLY A 31 7.92 3.00 -6.97
CA GLY A 31 8.38 2.19 -8.10
C GLY A 31 7.28 1.45 -8.87
N TYR A 32 6.00 1.64 -8.51
CA TYR A 32 4.87 1.12 -9.27
C TYR A 32 4.18 2.26 -10.05
N PRO A 33 3.82 2.05 -11.33
CA PRO A 33 3.11 3.06 -12.14
C PRO A 33 1.77 3.48 -11.50
N GLU A 34 1.31 4.70 -11.82
CA GLU A 34 0.02 5.28 -11.38
C GLU A 34 -1.20 4.63 -12.05
#